data_AF-A0A2M6UYN2-F1
#
_entry.id   AF-A0A2M6UYN2-F1
#
_cell.length_a   1.000
_cell.length_b   1.000
_cell.length_c   1.000
_cell.angle_alpha   90.00
_cell.angle_beta   90.00
_cell.angle_gamma   90.00
#
_symmetry.space_group_name_H-M   'P 1'
#
loop_
_entity.id
_entity.type
_entity.pdbx_description
1 polymer ?
#
loop_
_entity_poly.entity_id
_entity_poly.type
_entity_poly.pdbx_seq_one_letter_code
_entity_poly.pdbx_strand_id
1 'polypeptide(L)'
;MINQIDIASFGSFQGLDWKKTVRDSGKNVKSFQRLNILYGRNYSGKTTLSRIFRALETRKLPLNYVGSAFTVSGDKGAVTAASLLTHNYDVRVYNRDFVTDNLGFLANQDIGGEIKTFAIVGEQNKEIDDAITAVEAKLGSIEAKVGLRFDLEAKRKERDRTKSAYATASNGLDEKLRTHAAQKIKTNRQYGSAVYNIEHIKRDIIATKKPDFVPLTSEEQAGKLTLLKQEALSDITGTLAITLNFESLTATVEPLLSKAITPTKAVEELLKDSALQLWVKQGMGHHRGKRDTCAFCRQDLPHDIWQVLDEHFSKESGDLETALEAAITSVTNEIDAIAEHNSLTGAQFYADERTKFEASSKALSQTLAVYKKDLETLKKALETRKNNLFQPVTLTGPAYDAKEIDKHIAAINTLIVINNGKTSTLEKDKAAARDALRLADVFTFAETIAYDKELDRIAALKVDADTAGTAYFDGEKEIREAEAKVQTLRAKQKDERKGAVNRPAFRGGQLV
;
A
#
# COMPACT_ATOMS: atom_id res chain seq x y z
N MET A 1 -79.36 34.49 31.47
CA MET A 1 -79.47 34.94 32.86
C MET A 1 -80.93 35.08 33.28
N ILE A 2 -81.26 34.47 34.43
CA ILE A 2 -82.53 34.66 35.13
C ILE A 2 -82.46 35.99 35.87
N ASN A 3 -83.47 36.84 35.71
CA ASN A 3 -83.47 38.21 36.23
C ASN A 3 -84.44 38.39 37.40
N GLN A 4 -85.56 37.68 37.43
CA GLN A 4 -86.56 37.78 38.49
C GLN A 4 -87.38 36.48 38.64
N ILE A 5 -88.10 36.36 39.76
CA ILE A 5 -89.01 35.25 40.02
C ILE A 5 -90.28 35.73 40.74
N ASP A 6 -91.43 35.45 40.15
CA ASP A 6 -92.75 35.71 40.71
C ASP A 6 -93.35 34.40 41.21
N ILE A 7 -93.86 34.36 42.44
CA ILE A 7 -94.37 33.13 43.08
C ILE A 7 -95.77 33.38 43.63
N ALA A 8 -96.79 32.99 42.87
CA ALA A 8 -98.17 33.07 43.32
C ALA A 8 -98.43 32.05 44.45
N SER A 9 -97.97 30.81 44.29
CA SER A 9 -98.06 29.75 45.31
C SER A 9 -96.95 28.72 45.12
N PHE A 10 -96.06 28.55 46.09
CA PHE A 10 -95.07 27.46 46.09
C PHE A 10 -94.54 27.19 47.51
N GLY A 11 -94.99 26.10 48.13
CA GLY A 11 -94.62 25.76 49.52
C GLY A 11 -94.97 26.87 50.50
N SER A 12 -93.95 27.47 51.12
CA SER A 12 -94.11 28.58 52.07
C SER A 12 -94.33 29.95 51.41
N PHE A 13 -94.23 30.07 50.09
CA PHE A 13 -94.46 31.33 49.38
C PHE A 13 -95.93 31.48 48.96
N GLN A 14 -96.55 32.60 49.34
CA GLN A 14 -97.89 33.01 48.91
C GLN A 14 -97.82 34.46 48.40
N GLY A 15 -98.03 34.66 47.10
CA GLY A 15 -98.14 36.00 46.50
C GLY A 15 -96.86 36.85 46.45
N LEU A 16 -95.68 36.24 46.22
CA LEU A 16 -94.45 36.99 45.97
C LEU A 16 -94.49 37.63 44.57
N ASP A 17 -94.69 38.94 44.53
CA ASP A 17 -94.55 39.79 43.33
C ASP A 17 -93.20 40.51 43.38
N TRP A 18 -92.25 40.06 42.56
CA TRP A 18 -90.86 40.51 42.61
C TRP A 18 -90.74 42.02 42.41
N LYS A 19 -91.52 42.57 41.47
CA LYS A 19 -91.50 43.99 41.12
C LYS A 19 -92.04 44.86 42.25
N LYS A 20 -92.88 44.32 43.14
CA LYS A 20 -93.36 45.05 44.32
C LYS A 20 -92.42 44.89 45.51
N THR A 21 -91.87 43.69 45.73
CA THR A 21 -91.18 43.36 46.98
C THR A 21 -89.66 43.56 46.95
N VAL A 22 -89.01 43.43 45.78
CA VAL A 22 -87.54 43.47 45.68
C VAL A 22 -87.11 44.80 45.06
N ARG A 23 -86.96 45.83 45.92
CA ARG A 23 -86.58 47.19 45.52
C ARG A 23 -85.33 47.68 46.26
N ASP A 24 -84.58 48.57 45.62
CA ASP A 24 -83.47 49.29 46.25
C ASP A 24 -83.94 50.46 47.11
N SER A 25 -83.00 51.17 47.76
CA SER A 25 -83.30 52.37 48.57
C SER A 25 -83.95 53.51 47.77
N GLY A 26 -83.76 53.54 46.45
CA GLY A 26 -84.39 54.48 45.51
C GLY A 26 -85.77 54.02 45.01
N LYS A 27 -86.32 52.93 45.54
CA LYS A 27 -87.58 52.29 45.11
C LYS A 27 -87.54 51.72 43.68
N ASN A 28 -86.37 51.50 43.07
CA ASN A 28 -86.27 50.83 41.77
C ASN A 28 -86.29 49.30 41.95
N VAL A 29 -86.84 48.56 40.98
CA VAL A 29 -86.87 47.08 41.03
C VAL A 29 -85.45 46.53 40.85
N LYS A 30 -85.02 45.69 41.79
CA LYS A 30 -83.69 45.07 41.74
C LYS A 30 -83.76 43.67 41.14
N SER A 31 -83.07 43.46 40.02
CA SER A 31 -82.97 42.14 39.37
C SER A 31 -81.81 41.32 39.95
N PHE A 32 -81.88 40.00 39.80
CA PHE A 32 -80.76 39.10 40.07
C PHE A 32 -79.51 39.54 39.27
N GLN A 33 -78.36 39.47 39.92
CA GLN A 33 -77.04 39.76 39.35
C GLN A 33 -76.26 38.47 39.10
N ARG A 34 -75.00 38.57 38.64
CA ARG A 34 -74.12 37.41 38.46
C ARG A 34 -73.90 36.60 39.75
N LEU A 35 -73.88 37.26 40.91
CA LEU A 35 -73.80 36.64 42.23
C LEU A 35 -74.89 37.23 43.13
N ASN A 36 -75.67 36.38 43.79
CA ASN A 36 -76.75 36.80 44.68
C ASN A 36 -76.65 36.02 46.00
N ILE A 37 -76.70 36.75 47.12
CA ILE A 37 -76.73 36.15 48.46
C ILE A 37 -78.13 36.41 49.03
N LEU A 38 -78.88 35.34 49.25
CA LEU A 38 -80.23 35.39 49.83
C LEU A 38 -80.17 34.82 51.25
N TYR A 39 -80.38 35.67 52.26
CA TYR A 39 -80.36 35.28 53.67
C TYR A 39 -81.69 35.62 54.33
N GLY A 40 -82.00 34.93 55.43
CA GLY A 40 -83.23 35.09 56.18
C GLY A 40 -83.27 34.15 57.37
N ARG A 41 -84.22 34.36 58.30
CA ARG A 41 -84.40 33.50 59.49
C ARG A 41 -84.68 32.04 59.11
N ASN A 42 -84.59 31.14 60.08
CA ASN A 42 -85.08 29.77 59.88
C ASN A 42 -86.55 29.82 59.47
N TYR A 43 -86.97 28.89 58.61
CA TYR A 43 -88.31 28.83 58.02
C TYR A 43 -88.70 29.98 57.08
N SER A 44 -87.77 30.87 56.70
CA SER A 44 -88.03 31.97 55.73
C SER A 44 -88.19 31.54 54.26
N GLY A 45 -88.30 30.24 53.97
CA GLY A 45 -88.49 29.74 52.61
C GLY A 45 -87.23 29.60 51.72
N LYS A 46 -86.00 29.75 52.24
CA LYS A 46 -84.75 29.64 51.43
C LYS A 46 -84.63 28.31 50.67
N THR A 47 -84.82 27.18 51.36
CA THR A 47 -84.80 25.84 50.74
C THR A 47 -85.95 25.65 49.76
N THR A 48 -87.11 26.23 50.06
CA THR A 48 -88.27 26.23 49.15
C THR A 48 -87.95 26.96 47.85
N LEU A 49 -87.24 28.09 47.91
CA LEU A 49 -86.81 28.82 46.73
C LEU A 49 -85.79 28.03 45.89
N SER A 50 -84.82 27.37 46.52
CA SER A 50 -83.83 26.56 45.78
C SER A 50 -84.48 25.39 45.04
N ARG A 51 -85.61 24.86 45.54
CA ARG A 51 -86.39 23.82 44.87
C ARG A 51 -87.05 24.28 43.57
N ILE A 52 -87.36 25.57 43.42
CA ILE A 52 -87.83 26.09 42.13
C ILE A 52 -86.71 25.98 41.09
N PHE A 53 -85.49 26.41 41.42
CA PHE A 53 -84.34 26.25 40.52
C PHE A 53 -84.01 24.77 40.25
N ARG A 54 -84.15 23.90 41.25
CA ARG A 54 -83.97 22.45 41.10
C ARG A 54 -85.00 21.85 40.13
N ALA A 55 -86.23 22.38 40.12
CA ALA A 55 -87.24 21.97 39.16
C ALA A 55 -86.89 22.37 37.72
N LEU A 56 -86.19 23.50 37.52
CA LEU A 56 -85.63 23.87 36.21
C LEU A 56 -84.50 22.92 35.81
N GLU A 57 -83.56 22.59 36.71
CA GLU A 57 -82.47 21.65 36.42
C GLU A 57 -82.98 20.25 36.04
N THR A 58 -83.90 19.70 36.85
CA THR A 58 -84.42 18.33 36.68
C THR A 58 -85.61 18.24 35.72
N ARG A 59 -86.11 19.39 35.25
CA ARG A 59 -87.31 19.55 34.43
C ARG A 59 -88.57 18.92 35.01
N LYS A 60 -88.63 18.77 36.35
CA LYS A 60 -89.71 18.10 37.08
C LYS A 60 -90.02 18.83 38.38
N LEU A 61 -91.31 18.96 38.72
CA LEU A 61 -91.73 19.48 40.02
C LEU A 61 -91.47 18.47 41.15
N PRO A 62 -91.11 18.93 42.36
CA PRO A 62 -91.01 18.05 43.51
C PRO A 62 -92.38 17.45 43.88
N LEU A 63 -92.41 16.16 44.28
CA LEU A 63 -93.63 15.37 44.48
C LEU A 63 -94.63 15.98 45.48
N ASN A 64 -94.16 16.72 46.49
CA ASN A 64 -94.98 17.21 47.61
C ASN A 64 -95.53 18.65 47.41
N TYR A 65 -95.49 19.20 46.20
CA TYR A 65 -95.84 20.59 45.90
C TYR A 65 -97.01 20.69 44.91
N VAL A 66 -98.21 20.34 45.37
CA VAL A 66 -99.47 20.40 44.60
C VAL A 66 -99.94 21.86 44.45
N GLY A 67 -100.46 22.23 43.28
CA GLY A 67 -100.97 23.59 43.02
C GLY A 67 -99.88 24.66 42.89
N SER A 68 -98.67 24.26 42.46
CA SER A 68 -97.52 25.15 42.29
C SER A 68 -97.72 26.16 41.15
N ALA A 69 -97.65 27.45 41.46
CA ALA A 69 -97.74 28.55 40.53
C ALA A 69 -96.59 29.55 40.75
N PHE A 70 -95.60 29.52 39.85
CA PHE A 70 -94.49 30.46 39.80
C PHE A 70 -94.12 30.77 38.34
N THR A 71 -93.46 31.90 38.14
CA THR A 71 -92.87 32.31 36.86
C THR A 71 -91.45 32.79 37.08
N VAL A 72 -90.48 32.14 36.44
CA VAL A 72 -89.08 32.56 36.41
C VAL A 72 -88.83 33.30 35.11
N SER A 73 -88.38 34.55 35.18
CA SER A 73 -88.18 35.40 33.99
C SER A 73 -86.71 35.77 33.80
N GLY A 74 -86.26 35.82 32.56
CA GLY A 74 -84.89 36.16 32.17
C GLY A 74 -84.74 36.31 30.67
N ASP A 75 -83.49 36.32 30.20
CA ASP A 75 -83.12 36.52 28.79
C ASP A 75 -83.51 35.37 27.83
N LYS A 76 -83.72 34.15 28.32
CA LYS A 76 -84.14 32.98 27.52
C LYS A 76 -85.65 32.73 27.58
N GLY A 77 -86.44 33.75 27.95
CA GLY A 77 -87.89 33.68 28.08
C GLY A 77 -88.38 33.32 29.48
N ALA A 78 -89.69 33.32 29.67
CA ALA A 78 -90.33 33.01 30.95
C ALA A 78 -90.58 31.49 31.09
N VAL A 79 -90.30 30.95 32.27
CA VAL A 79 -90.53 29.54 32.63
C VAL A 79 -91.59 29.46 33.72
N THR A 80 -92.64 28.70 33.47
CA THR A 80 -93.71 28.42 34.45
C THR A 80 -93.64 26.96 34.87
N ALA A 81 -94.42 26.58 35.88
CA ALA A 81 -94.57 25.19 36.30
C ALA A 81 -94.96 24.24 35.13
N ALA A 82 -95.68 24.73 34.12
CA ALA A 82 -96.10 23.97 32.94
C ALA A 82 -95.01 23.87 31.86
N SER A 83 -94.04 24.79 31.81
CA SER A 83 -93.00 24.84 30.75
C SER A 83 -91.62 24.34 31.19
N LEU A 84 -91.55 23.55 32.27
CA LEU A 84 -90.30 23.00 32.79
C LEU A 84 -89.57 22.06 31.81
N LEU A 85 -90.30 21.34 30.96
CA LEU A 85 -89.70 20.38 30.01
C LEU A 85 -89.00 21.05 28.81
N THR A 86 -89.38 22.30 28.49
CA THR A 86 -89.08 22.94 27.21
C THR A 86 -88.28 24.24 27.34
N HIS A 87 -87.79 24.60 28.52
CA HIS A 87 -86.99 25.82 28.69
C HIS A 87 -85.53 25.65 28.25
N ASN A 88 -84.88 26.77 27.92
CA ASN A 88 -83.51 26.79 27.39
C ASN A 88 -82.45 27.28 28.40
N TYR A 89 -82.82 27.49 29.67
CA TYR A 89 -81.85 27.78 30.73
C TYR A 89 -81.01 26.54 31.07
N ASP A 90 -79.70 26.74 31.20
CA ASP A 90 -78.81 25.75 31.81
C ASP A 90 -78.69 26.10 33.30
N VAL A 91 -79.22 25.23 34.15
CA VAL A 91 -79.36 25.45 35.59
C VAL A 91 -78.75 24.25 36.30
N ARG A 92 -77.82 24.51 37.22
CA ARG A 92 -77.23 23.50 38.11
C ARG A 92 -77.51 23.89 39.54
N VAL A 93 -78.08 22.98 40.33
CA VAL A 93 -78.47 23.28 41.71
C VAL A 93 -77.81 22.30 42.66
N TYR A 94 -76.95 22.86 43.51
CA TYR A 94 -76.44 22.15 44.68
C TYR A 94 -77.30 22.51 45.89
N ASN A 95 -78.29 21.67 46.21
CA ASN A 95 -79.13 21.80 47.39
C ASN A 95 -79.20 20.46 48.14
N ARG A 96 -79.93 20.41 49.26
CA ARG A 96 -80.13 19.18 50.03
C ARG A 96 -80.67 18.03 49.17
N ASP A 97 -81.59 18.32 48.24
CA ASP A 97 -82.18 17.30 47.38
C ASP A 97 -81.13 16.70 46.42
N PHE A 98 -80.23 17.51 45.82
CA PHE A 98 -79.09 17.02 45.03
C PHE A 98 -78.17 16.10 45.85
N VAL A 99 -77.86 16.48 47.09
CA VAL A 99 -77.02 15.68 47.99
C VAL A 99 -77.71 14.37 48.33
N THR A 100 -79.01 14.38 48.63
CA THR A 100 -79.77 13.14 48.89
C THR A 100 -79.82 12.23 47.65
N ASP A 101 -80.05 12.79 46.45
CA ASP A 101 -80.18 12.01 45.21
C ASP A 101 -78.86 11.38 44.73
N ASN A 102 -77.71 12.05 44.95
CA ASN A 102 -76.42 11.68 44.34
C ASN A 102 -75.35 11.29 45.36
N LEU A 103 -75.51 11.70 46.61
CA LEU A 103 -74.58 11.48 47.71
C LEU A 103 -75.30 10.91 48.95
N GLY A 104 -76.46 10.26 48.75
CA GLY A 104 -77.31 9.73 49.83
C GLY A 104 -76.60 8.77 50.80
N PHE A 105 -75.49 8.15 50.35
CA PHE A 105 -74.61 7.32 51.18
C PHE A 105 -73.89 8.09 52.31
N LEU A 106 -73.83 9.42 52.25
CA LEU A 106 -73.28 10.26 53.32
C LEU A 106 -74.32 10.67 54.39
N ALA A 107 -75.62 10.55 54.09
CA ALA A 107 -76.70 11.09 54.93
C ALA A 107 -77.51 10.01 55.65
N ASN A 108 -77.62 8.80 55.10
CA ASN A 108 -78.34 7.69 55.71
C ASN A 108 -77.36 6.53 55.93
N GLN A 109 -77.09 6.19 57.19
CA GLN A 109 -76.24 5.05 57.59
C GLN A 109 -76.95 3.69 57.40
N ASP A 110 -77.65 3.50 56.28
CA ASP A 110 -78.27 2.21 55.94
C ASP A 110 -77.40 1.49 54.92
N ILE A 111 -76.87 0.36 55.37
CA ILE A 111 -76.03 -0.60 54.65
C ILE A 111 -76.90 -1.26 53.57
N GLY A 112 -76.96 -0.67 52.38
CA GLY A 112 -77.73 -1.25 51.26
C GLY A 112 -78.04 -0.36 50.05
N GLY A 113 -77.46 0.84 49.93
CA GLY A 113 -77.68 1.70 48.76
C GLY A 113 -76.78 1.31 47.57
N GLU A 114 -77.38 0.83 46.48
CA GLU A 114 -76.67 0.55 45.22
C GLU A 114 -75.91 1.79 44.69
N ILE A 115 -74.61 1.61 44.47
CA ILE A 115 -73.75 2.57 43.79
C ILE A 115 -74.11 2.55 42.30
N LYS A 116 -74.53 3.68 41.72
CA LYS A 116 -74.46 3.85 40.25
C LYS A 116 -72.99 4.01 39.87
N THR A 117 -72.31 2.87 39.74
CA THR A 117 -70.91 2.74 39.34
C THR A 117 -70.73 3.18 37.88
N PHE A 118 -69.64 3.90 37.62
CA PHE A 118 -69.14 4.17 36.27
C PHE A 118 -68.47 2.91 35.73
N ALA A 119 -69.22 2.04 35.05
CA ALA A 119 -68.68 0.98 34.19
C ALA A 119 -68.61 1.53 32.75
N ILE A 120 -67.60 1.33 31.89
CA ILE A 120 -66.85 0.12 31.49
C ILE A 120 -65.59 0.62 30.73
N VAL A 121 -64.38 0.07 30.96
CA VAL A 121 -63.24 -0.18 30.01
C VAL A 121 -62.02 -0.62 30.86
N GLY A 122 -61.69 -1.92 30.89
CA GLY A 122 -60.56 -2.42 31.71
C GLY A 122 -59.80 -3.62 31.14
N GLU A 123 -60.45 -4.52 30.41
CA GLU A 123 -59.84 -5.80 30.03
C GLU A 123 -58.85 -5.67 28.84
N GLN A 124 -59.23 -4.98 27.76
CA GLN A 124 -58.34 -4.76 26.59
C GLN A 124 -57.13 -3.86 26.89
N ASN A 125 -57.29 -2.83 27.73
CA ASN A 125 -56.17 -1.98 28.14
C ASN A 125 -55.14 -2.77 28.97
N LYS A 126 -55.59 -3.74 29.78
CA LYS A 126 -54.70 -4.58 30.57
C LYS A 126 -53.83 -5.49 29.69
N GLU A 127 -54.41 -6.09 28.65
CA GLU A 127 -53.64 -6.90 27.68
C GLU A 127 -52.59 -6.08 26.92
N ILE A 128 -52.92 -4.84 26.54
CA ILE A 128 -51.96 -3.92 25.88
C ILE A 128 -50.85 -3.49 26.85
N ASP A 129 -51.19 -3.20 28.12
CA ASP A 129 -50.21 -2.85 29.16
C ASP A 129 -49.27 -4.01 29.51
N ASP A 130 -49.81 -5.23 29.60
CA ASP A 130 -49.02 -6.45 29.79
C ASP A 130 -48.08 -6.69 28.60
N ALA A 131 -48.55 -6.46 27.37
CA ALA A 131 -47.73 -6.57 26.16
C ALA A 131 -46.64 -5.50 26.08
N ILE A 132 -46.92 -4.25 26.49
CA ILE A 132 -45.92 -3.18 26.58
C ILE A 132 -44.88 -3.56 27.62
N THR A 133 -45.30 -4.01 28.81
CA THR A 133 -44.41 -4.41 29.91
C THR A 133 -43.51 -5.57 29.49
N ALA A 134 -44.03 -6.56 28.75
CA ALA A 134 -43.24 -7.67 28.23
C ALA A 134 -42.18 -7.21 27.21
N VAL A 135 -42.51 -6.28 26.30
CA VAL A 135 -41.54 -5.74 25.33
C VAL A 135 -40.52 -4.81 26.02
N GLU A 136 -40.94 -4.01 27.01
CA GLU A 136 -40.04 -3.17 27.81
C GLU A 136 -39.09 -4.00 28.68
N ALA A 137 -39.55 -5.12 29.24
CA ALA A 137 -38.70 -6.08 29.93
C ALA A 137 -37.68 -6.74 28.97
N LYS A 138 -38.09 -7.06 27.74
CA LYS A 138 -37.18 -7.57 26.70
C LYS A 138 -36.14 -6.52 26.29
N LEU A 139 -36.55 -5.27 26.11
CA LEU A 139 -35.65 -4.15 25.83
C LEU A 139 -34.65 -3.93 26.97
N GLY A 140 -35.12 -4.01 28.21
CA GLY A 140 -34.34 -3.86 29.43
C GLY A 140 -33.65 -2.50 29.55
N SER A 141 -32.57 -2.45 30.33
CA SER A 141 -31.76 -1.25 30.50
C SER A 141 -30.28 -1.58 30.72
N ILE A 142 -29.42 -0.62 30.37
CA ILE A 142 -27.98 -0.76 30.53
C ILE A 142 -27.61 -0.75 32.02
N GLU A 143 -28.29 0.09 32.82
CA GLU A 143 -28.05 0.27 34.25
C GLU A 143 -28.38 -1.00 35.04
N ALA A 144 -29.47 -1.68 34.66
CA ALA A 144 -29.90 -2.93 35.28
C ALA A 144 -29.16 -4.16 34.73
N LYS A 145 -28.31 -3.98 33.70
CA LYS A 145 -27.55 -5.04 33.03
C LYS A 145 -28.41 -6.19 32.49
N VAL A 146 -29.59 -5.86 31.96
CA VAL A 146 -30.55 -6.83 31.45
C VAL A 146 -31.16 -6.37 30.14
N GLY A 147 -31.53 -7.35 29.30
CA GLY A 147 -32.27 -7.14 28.05
C GLY A 147 -31.41 -6.68 26.88
N LEU A 148 -32.07 -6.50 25.74
CA LEU A 148 -31.43 -6.23 24.45
C LEU A 148 -30.53 -4.99 24.47
N ARG A 149 -30.88 -3.96 25.24
CA ARG A 149 -30.07 -2.73 25.35
C ARG A 149 -28.73 -2.96 26.02
N PHE A 150 -28.66 -3.84 27.02
CA PHE A 150 -27.38 -4.22 27.64
C PHE A 150 -26.54 -5.08 26.69
N ASP A 151 -27.16 -6.04 26.00
CA ASP A 151 -26.48 -6.89 25.02
C ASP A 151 -25.91 -6.08 23.85
N LEU A 152 -26.64 -5.03 23.40
CA LEU A 152 -26.15 -4.13 22.36
C LEU A 152 -24.91 -3.34 22.79
N GLU A 153 -24.83 -2.94 24.06
CA GLU A 153 -23.63 -2.25 24.59
C GLU A 153 -22.40 -3.18 24.60
N ALA A 154 -22.59 -4.47 24.91
CA ALA A 154 -21.51 -5.45 24.78
C ALA A 154 -21.07 -5.61 23.31
N LYS A 155 -22.03 -5.74 22.38
CA LYS A 155 -21.76 -5.81 20.93
C LYS A 155 -21.08 -4.53 20.41
N ARG A 156 -21.45 -3.36 20.93
CA ARG A 156 -20.82 -2.07 20.59
C ARG A 156 -19.35 -2.06 21.00
N LYS A 157 -19.05 -2.44 22.25
CA LYS A 157 -17.67 -2.52 22.76
C LYS A 157 -16.83 -3.48 21.92
N GLU A 158 -17.38 -4.64 21.57
CA GLU A 158 -16.67 -5.61 20.73
C GLU A 158 -16.43 -5.06 19.32
N ARG A 159 -17.43 -4.43 18.69
CA ARG A 159 -17.28 -3.75 17.40
C ARG A 159 -16.20 -2.68 17.45
N ASP A 160 -16.19 -1.83 18.49
CA ASP A 160 -15.20 -0.77 18.63
C ASP A 160 -13.80 -1.33 18.84
N ARG A 161 -13.67 -2.40 19.64
CA ARG A 161 -12.41 -3.12 19.86
C ARG A 161 -11.87 -3.75 18.58
N THR A 162 -12.67 -4.53 17.85
CA THR A 162 -12.23 -5.21 16.63
C THR A 162 -11.92 -4.22 15.51
N LYS A 163 -12.76 -3.17 15.35
CA LYS A 163 -12.49 -2.08 14.41
C LYS A 163 -11.19 -1.34 14.73
N SER A 164 -10.94 -1.05 16.02
CA SER A 164 -9.68 -0.45 16.45
C SER A 164 -8.50 -1.37 16.18
N ALA A 165 -8.61 -2.67 16.50
CA ALA A 165 -7.54 -3.64 16.27
C ALA A 165 -7.18 -3.77 14.78
N TYR A 166 -8.19 -3.86 13.91
CA TYR A 166 -8.01 -3.83 12.45
C TYR A 166 -7.33 -2.53 11.99
N ALA A 167 -7.83 -1.37 12.42
CA ALA A 167 -7.27 -0.08 12.04
C ALA A 167 -5.81 0.08 12.51
N THR A 168 -5.50 -0.31 13.74
CA THR A 168 -4.13 -0.28 14.28
C THR A 168 -3.20 -1.20 13.50
N ALA A 169 -3.64 -2.41 13.17
CA ALA A 169 -2.84 -3.34 12.37
C ALA A 169 -2.59 -2.80 10.95
N SER A 170 -3.64 -2.36 10.27
CA SER A 170 -3.56 -1.81 8.91
C SER A 170 -2.67 -0.57 8.85
N ASN A 171 -2.87 0.39 9.76
CA ASN A 171 -2.07 1.61 9.82
C ASN A 171 -0.62 1.30 10.22
N GLY A 172 -0.40 0.34 11.11
CA GLY A 172 0.94 -0.09 11.52
C GLY A 172 1.75 -0.67 10.36
N LEU A 173 1.12 -1.49 9.51
CA LEU A 173 1.76 -2.00 8.30
C LEU A 173 2.06 -0.86 7.31
N ASP A 174 1.07 -0.02 7.01
CA ASP A 174 1.24 1.11 6.09
C ASP A 174 2.33 2.07 6.57
N GLU A 175 2.46 2.29 7.88
CA GLU A 175 3.51 3.15 8.45
C GLU A 175 4.91 2.53 8.31
N LYS A 176 5.06 1.21 8.49
CA LYS A 176 6.33 0.51 8.21
C LYS A 176 6.73 0.69 6.74
N LEU A 177 5.77 0.52 5.82
CA LEU A 177 6.00 0.71 4.39
C LEU A 177 6.41 2.15 4.06
N ARG A 178 5.68 3.14 4.62
CA ARG A 178 5.98 4.58 4.44
C ARG A 178 7.37 4.93 4.97
N THR A 179 7.69 4.44 6.17
CA THR A 179 8.97 4.68 6.82
C THR A 179 10.13 4.12 5.98
N HIS A 180 10.03 2.87 5.54
CA HIS A 180 11.09 2.26 4.71
C HIS A 180 11.22 2.96 3.35
N ALA A 181 10.10 3.23 2.68
CA ALA A 181 10.06 3.98 1.43
C ALA A 181 10.72 5.36 1.55
N ALA A 182 10.42 6.11 2.62
CA ALA A 182 10.90 7.48 2.82
C ALA A 182 12.34 7.55 3.35
N GLN A 183 12.72 6.68 4.29
CA GLN A 183 13.99 6.79 5.02
C GLN A 183 15.11 5.90 4.47
N LYS A 184 14.79 4.81 3.76
CA LYS A 184 15.78 3.89 3.20
C LYS A 184 15.87 3.99 1.68
N ILE A 185 14.74 3.92 0.98
CA ILE A 185 14.75 3.88 -0.48
C ILE A 185 14.92 5.27 -1.09
N LYS A 186 14.06 6.23 -0.72
CA LYS A 186 14.10 7.60 -1.26
C LYS A 186 15.40 8.35 -0.96
N THR A 187 16.04 8.07 0.17
CA THR A 187 17.31 8.69 0.58
C THR A 187 18.53 8.03 -0.05
N ASN A 188 18.40 6.80 -0.58
CA ASN A 188 19.49 6.10 -1.20
C ASN A 188 19.71 6.57 -2.64
N ARG A 189 20.76 7.39 -2.83
CA ARG A 189 21.16 7.93 -4.14
C ARG A 189 21.46 6.85 -5.18
N GLN A 190 21.79 5.62 -4.75
CA GLN A 190 22.11 4.52 -5.66
C GLN A 190 20.86 4.00 -6.38
N TYR A 191 19.66 4.16 -5.84
CA TYR A 191 18.41 3.70 -6.47
C TYR A 191 17.83 4.70 -7.50
N GLY A 192 18.39 5.92 -7.58
CA GLY A 192 18.14 6.86 -8.67
C GLY A 192 16.77 7.57 -8.67
N SER A 193 15.79 7.14 -7.88
CA SER A 193 14.48 7.81 -7.84
C SER A 193 14.36 8.80 -6.67
N ALA A 194 14.19 10.08 -6.99
CA ALA A 194 13.85 11.12 -6.01
C ALA A 194 12.40 11.01 -5.50
N VAL A 195 11.57 10.21 -6.18
CA VAL A 195 10.15 10.01 -5.85
C VAL A 195 9.89 8.53 -5.60
N TYR A 196 9.71 8.19 -4.33
CA TYR A 196 9.35 6.85 -3.91
C TYR A 196 8.34 6.94 -2.76
N ASN A 197 7.22 6.23 -2.88
CA ASN A 197 6.07 6.34 -1.98
C ASN A 197 5.49 4.95 -1.67
N ILE A 198 4.42 4.90 -0.87
CA ILE A 198 3.82 3.64 -0.44
C ILE A 198 3.31 2.76 -1.60
N GLU A 199 2.81 3.35 -2.68
CA GLU A 199 2.34 2.58 -3.85
C GLU A 199 3.50 1.94 -4.61
N HIS A 200 4.66 2.62 -4.65
CA HIS A 200 5.86 2.05 -5.27
C HIS A 200 6.39 0.85 -4.50
N ILE A 201 6.49 0.92 -3.17
CA ILE A 201 6.97 -0.22 -2.38
C ILE A 201 6.00 -1.39 -2.42
N LYS A 202 4.68 -1.14 -2.41
CA LYS A 202 3.67 -2.20 -2.60
C LYS A 202 3.85 -2.89 -3.96
N ARG A 203 4.09 -2.13 -5.04
CA ARG A 203 4.36 -2.68 -6.37
C ARG A 203 5.67 -3.48 -6.43
N ASP A 204 6.73 -2.97 -5.83
CA ASP A 204 8.03 -3.63 -5.80
C ASP A 204 7.95 -4.94 -4.98
N ILE A 205 7.24 -4.97 -3.84
CA ILE A 205 6.97 -6.21 -3.09
C ILE A 205 6.22 -7.24 -3.96
N ILE A 206 5.27 -6.81 -4.79
CA ILE A 206 4.60 -7.72 -5.74
C ILE A 206 5.60 -8.22 -6.79
N ALA A 207 6.50 -7.36 -7.28
CA ALA A 207 7.52 -7.76 -8.24
C ALA A 207 8.50 -8.80 -7.67
N THR A 208 8.86 -8.71 -6.39
CA THR A 208 9.75 -9.68 -5.74
C THR A 208 9.09 -11.04 -5.48
N LYS A 209 7.78 -11.17 -5.68
CA LYS A 209 7.04 -12.44 -5.54
C LYS A 209 6.84 -13.18 -6.86
N LYS A 210 7.27 -12.60 -7.98
CA LYS A 210 7.13 -13.27 -9.27
C LYS A 210 8.06 -14.48 -9.34
N PRO A 211 7.69 -15.57 -10.05
CA PRO A 211 8.49 -16.81 -10.09
C PRO A 211 9.90 -16.64 -10.67
N ASP A 212 10.12 -15.59 -11.47
CA ASP A 212 11.38 -15.24 -12.12
C ASP A 212 12.29 -14.35 -11.24
N PHE A 213 11.80 -13.89 -10.08
CA PHE A 213 12.60 -13.09 -9.17
C PHE A 213 13.60 -13.96 -8.41
N VAL A 214 14.87 -13.61 -8.52
CA VAL A 214 15.96 -14.22 -7.73
C VAL A 214 16.59 -13.12 -6.87
N PRO A 215 16.64 -13.29 -5.53
CA PRO A 215 17.28 -12.31 -4.66
C PRO A 215 18.79 -12.27 -4.91
N LEU A 216 19.35 -11.05 -4.93
CA LEU A 216 20.77 -10.85 -5.20
C LEU A 216 21.63 -11.30 -4.01
N THR A 217 22.72 -12.03 -4.29
CA THR A 217 23.76 -12.30 -3.29
C THR A 217 24.55 -11.04 -2.93
N SER A 218 25.31 -11.09 -1.84
CA SER A 218 26.21 -10.00 -1.45
C SER A 218 27.24 -9.68 -2.54
N GLU A 219 27.78 -10.69 -3.23
CA GLU A 219 28.71 -10.46 -4.35
C GLU A 219 28.02 -9.78 -5.53
N GLU A 220 26.82 -10.21 -5.90
CA GLU A 220 26.07 -9.63 -7.02
C GLU A 220 25.67 -8.18 -6.74
N GLN A 221 25.29 -7.87 -5.49
CA GLN A 221 25.03 -6.49 -5.07
C GLN A 221 26.28 -5.63 -5.18
N ALA A 222 27.45 -6.11 -4.73
CA ALA A 222 28.72 -5.40 -4.84
C ALA A 222 29.12 -5.15 -6.31
N GLY A 223 28.89 -6.13 -7.19
CA GLY A 223 29.10 -6.00 -8.63
C GLY A 223 28.23 -4.90 -9.25
N LYS A 224 26.93 -4.89 -8.93
CA LYS A 224 26.01 -3.84 -9.40
C LYS A 224 26.37 -2.45 -8.86
N LEU A 225 26.80 -2.34 -7.60
CA LEU A 225 27.28 -1.08 -7.04
C LEU A 225 28.53 -0.55 -7.73
N THR A 226 29.40 -1.45 -8.19
CA THR A 226 30.58 -1.11 -8.98
C THR A 226 30.18 -0.59 -10.36
N LEU A 227 29.23 -1.27 -11.03
CA LEU A 227 28.67 -0.83 -12.32
C LEU A 227 28.05 0.57 -12.24
N LEU A 228 27.37 0.91 -11.13
CA LEU A 228 26.78 2.26 -10.95
C LEU A 228 27.83 3.38 -10.93
N LYS A 229 29.07 3.08 -10.52
CA LYS A 229 30.19 4.04 -10.48
C LYS A 229 30.97 4.09 -11.79
N GLN A 230 30.68 3.19 -12.73
CA GLN A 230 31.46 3.07 -13.95
C GLN A 230 31.19 4.25 -14.89
N GLU A 231 32.24 4.92 -15.30
CA GLU A 231 32.18 5.96 -16.32
C GLU A 231 32.28 5.35 -17.72
N ALA A 232 31.78 6.09 -18.71
CA ALA A 232 31.93 5.67 -20.11
C ALA A 232 33.42 5.64 -20.46
N LEU A 233 33.92 4.48 -20.89
CA LEU A 233 35.26 4.36 -21.41
C LEU A 233 35.27 4.85 -22.86
N SER A 234 36.41 5.36 -23.32
CA SER A 234 36.59 5.68 -24.73
C SER A 234 36.62 4.40 -25.56
N ASP A 235 35.99 4.44 -26.73
CA ASP A 235 36.04 3.32 -27.67
C ASP A 235 37.48 3.00 -28.05
N ILE A 236 37.80 1.70 -28.07
CA ILE A 236 39.06 1.20 -28.60
C ILE A 236 38.96 1.28 -30.13
N THR A 237 39.65 2.23 -30.73
CA THR A 237 39.52 2.55 -32.17
C THR A 237 40.32 1.62 -33.08
N GLY A 238 41.27 0.85 -32.54
CA GLY A 238 42.10 -0.10 -33.27
C GLY A 238 41.69 -1.56 -33.08
N THR A 239 42.01 -2.39 -34.06
CA THR A 239 42.00 -3.85 -33.94
C THR A 239 43.41 -4.36 -33.71
N LEU A 240 43.56 -5.39 -32.89
CA LEU A 240 44.81 -6.11 -32.76
C LEU A 240 45.10 -6.86 -34.06
N ALA A 241 46.24 -6.58 -34.68
CA ALA A 241 46.72 -7.26 -35.87
C ALA A 241 48.21 -7.56 -35.70
N ILE A 242 48.59 -8.81 -35.92
CA ILE A 242 49.97 -9.29 -35.83
C ILE A 242 50.27 -10.02 -37.12
N THR A 243 51.32 -9.60 -37.82
CA THR A 243 51.81 -10.27 -39.02
C THR A 243 53.03 -11.09 -38.65
N LEU A 244 52.97 -12.40 -38.86
CA LEU A 244 54.08 -13.31 -38.59
C LEU A 244 54.94 -13.45 -39.85
N ASN A 245 56.24 -13.16 -39.76
CA ASN A 245 57.17 -13.22 -40.90
C ASN A 245 58.03 -14.48 -40.94
N PHE A 246 57.77 -15.49 -40.09
CA PHE A 246 58.64 -16.66 -40.02
C PHE A 246 58.74 -17.43 -41.35
N GLU A 247 57.64 -17.65 -42.08
CA GLU A 247 57.72 -18.36 -43.37
C GLU A 247 58.56 -17.59 -44.41
N SER A 248 58.42 -16.26 -44.49
CA SER A 248 59.20 -15.44 -45.42
C SER A 248 60.68 -15.35 -45.03
N LEU A 249 60.96 -15.30 -43.73
CA LEU A 249 62.31 -15.39 -43.19
C LEU A 249 62.94 -16.75 -43.48
N THR A 250 62.23 -17.85 -43.22
CA THR A 250 62.73 -19.21 -43.49
C THR A 250 63.01 -19.40 -44.99
N ALA A 251 62.14 -18.93 -45.88
CA ALA A 251 62.37 -18.99 -47.32
C ALA A 251 63.65 -18.26 -47.77
N THR A 252 64.03 -17.20 -47.05
CA THR A 252 65.27 -16.45 -47.31
C THR A 252 66.49 -17.13 -46.67
N VAL A 253 66.32 -17.72 -45.48
CA VAL A 253 67.39 -18.29 -44.66
C VAL A 253 67.80 -19.69 -45.10
N GLU A 254 66.85 -20.54 -45.47
CA GLU A 254 67.09 -21.94 -45.80
C GLU A 254 68.10 -22.14 -46.94
N PRO A 255 68.08 -21.36 -48.05
CA PRO A 255 69.11 -21.44 -49.08
C PRO A 255 70.50 -21.05 -48.56
N LEU A 256 70.60 -20.08 -47.64
CA LEU A 256 71.89 -19.64 -47.08
C LEU A 256 72.50 -20.70 -46.17
N LEU A 257 71.67 -21.42 -45.42
CA LEU A 257 72.11 -22.47 -44.52
C LEU A 257 72.50 -23.76 -45.25
N SER A 258 71.76 -24.11 -46.31
CA SER A 258 71.97 -25.35 -47.07
C SER A 258 73.01 -25.25 -48.19
N LYS A 259 73.32 -24.03 -48.66
CA LYS A 259 74.32 -23.80 -49.72
C LYS A 259 75.69 -24.35 -49.31
N ALA A 260 76.13 -25.41 -49.98
CA ALA A 260 77.49 -25.90 -49.90
C ALA A 260 78.42 -24.98 -50.72
N ILE A 261 79.49 -24.50 -50.10
CA ILE A 261 80.55 -23.74 -50.76
C ILE A 261 81.89 -24.44 -50.54
N THR A 262 82.79 -24.37 -51.52
CA THR A 262 84.14 -24.93 -51.42
C THR A 262 85.18 -23.85 -51.67
N PRO A 263 86.30 -23.83 -50.92
CA PRO A 263 87.43 -22.96 -51.22
C PRO A 263 87.96 -23.17 -52.64
N THR A 264 88.49 -22.12 -53.28
CA THR A 264 89.24 -22.27 -54.54
C THR A 264 90.51 -23.07 -54.30
N LYS A 265 91.16 -22.84 -53.14
CA LYS A 265 92.25 -23.66 -52.61
C LYS A 265 92.09 -23.82 -51.10
N ALA A 266 92.03 -25.05 -50.63
CA ALA A 266 91.76 -25.34 -49.24
C ALA A 266 93.01 -25.19 -48.36
N VAL A 267 92.89 -24.46 -47.26
CA VAL A 267 93.80 -24.57 -46.10
C VAL A 267 93.15 -25.56 -45.15
N GLU A 268 93.68 -26.80 -45.10
CA GLU A 268 93.01 -27.90 -44.38
C GLU A 268 92.77 -27.62 -42.89
N GLU A 269 93.70 -26.93 -42.24
CA GLU A 269 93.60 -26.61 -40.81
C GLU A 269 92.38 -25.72 -40.53
N LEU A 270 92.11 -24.76 -41.41
CA LEU A 270 90.94 -23.86 -41.31
C LEU A 270 89.62 -24.59 -41.62
N LEU A 271 89.65 -25.66 -42.41
CA LEU A 271 88.45 -26.49 -42.65
C LEU A 271 88.13 -27.41 -41.46
N LYS A 272 89.14 -27.81 -40.68
CA LYS A 272 88.99 -28.72 -39.53
C LYS A 272 88.73 -27.97 -38.22
N ASP A 273 89.16 -26.70 -38.12
CA ASP A 273 88.97 -25.86 -36.94
C ASP A 273 88.23 -24.56 -37.31
N SER A 274 86.93 -24.51 -37.00
CA SER A 274 86.09 -23.35 -37.23
C SER A 274 86.48 -22.13 -36.38
N ALA A 275 87.00 -22.35 -35.17
CA ALA A 275 87.45 -21.25 -34.31
C ALA A 275 88.71 -20.60 -34.88
N LEU A 276 89.63 -21.42 -35.39
CA LEU A 276 90.82 -20.93 -36.10
C LEU A 276 90.45 -20.23 -37.41
N GLN A 277 89.51 -20.76 -38.19
CA GLN A 277 89.01 -20.13 -39.41
C GLN A 277 88.46 -18.72 -39.13
N LEU A 278 87.61 -18.60 -38.11
CA LEU A 278 87.06 -17.32 -37.67
C LEU A 278 88.16 -16.36 -37.20
N TRP A 279 89.13 -16.85 -36.43
CA TRP A 279 90.27 -16.05 -35.96
C TRP A 279 91.12 -15.53 -37.12
N VAL A 280 91.44 -16.38 -38.10
CA VAL A 280 92.19 -15.96 -39.30
C VAL A 280 91.40 -14.90 -40.07
N LYS A 281 90.10 -15.10 -40.30
CA LYS A 281 89.23 -14.15 -41.01
C LYS A 281 89.16 -12.79 -40.32
N GLN A 282 88.96 -12.77 -39.01
CA GLN A 282 89.02 -11.54 -38.20
C GLN A 282 90.40 -10.89 -38.26
N GLY A 283 91.44 -11.71 -38.16
CA GLY A 283 92.84 -11.31 -38.32
C GLY A 283 93.09 -10.57 -39.63
N MET A 284 92.54 -11.05 -40.75
CA MET A 284 92.67 -10.39 -42.07
C MET A 284 92.27 -8.91 -42.01
N GLY A 285 91.14 -8.58 -41.36
CA GLY A 285 90.64 -7.20 -41.25
C GLY A 285 91.54 -6.28 -40.41
N HIS A 286 92.35 -6.82 -39.50
CA HIS A 286 93.30 -6.05 -38.70
C HIS A 286 94.67 -5.86 -39.38
N HIS A 287 94.98 -6.65 -40.40
CA HIS A 287 96.29 -6.72 -41.03
C HIS A 287 96.32 -6.20 -42.47
N ARG A 288 95.38 -6.66 -43.32
CA ARG A 288 95.37 -6.38 -44.76
C ARG A 288 95.31 -4.88 -45.03
N GLY A 289 96.30 -4.37 -45.75
CA GLY A 289 96.42 -2.94 -46.08
C GLY A 289 96.69 -2.01 -44.88
N LYS A 290 97.01 -2.56 -43.70
CA LYS A 290 97.24 -1.79 -42.47
C LYS A 290 98.63 -1.98 -41.86
N ARG A 291 99.25 -3.15 -42.08
CA ARG A 291 100.58 -3.48 -41.54
C ARG A 291 101.21 -4.61 -42.35
N ASP A 292 102.54 -4.62 -42.39
CA ASP A 292 103.35 -5.68 -43.02
C ASP A 292 103.89 -6.70 -42.00
N THR A 293 103.63 -6.47 -40.70
CA THR A 293 104.02 -7.37 -39.60
C THR A 293 102.81 -7.91 -38.85
N CYS A 294 102.92 -9.14 -38.33
CA CYS A 294 101.87 -9.78 -37.55
C CYS A 294 101.58 -9.00 -36.25
N ALA A 295 100.33 -8.71 -35.98
CA ALA A 295 99.86 -8.03 -34.77
C ALA A 295 100.18 -8.79 -33.49
N PHE A 296 100.24 -10.12 -33.58
CA PHE A 296 100.43 -11.02 -32.44
C PHE A 296 101.91 -11.27 -32.15
N CYS A 297 102.64 -11.89 -33.08
CA CYS A 297 104.04 -12.29 -32.87
C CYS A 297 105.07 -11.27 -33.39
N ARG A 298 104.64 -10.18 -34.05
CA ARG A 298 105.49 -9.10 -34.59
C ARG A 298 106.49 -9.49 -35.69
N GLN A 299 106.39 -10.71 -36.23
CA GLN A 299 107.17 -11.16 -37.39
C GLN A 299 106.61 -10.57 -38.70
N ASP A 300 107.44 -10.48 -39.73
CA ASP A 300 107.02 -10.08 -41.08
C ASP A 300 105.97 -11.06 -41.65
N LEU A 301 104.96 -10.52 -42.32
CA LEU A 301 103.94 -11.32 -42.98
C LEU A 301 104.50 -11.93 -44.29
N PRO A 302 104.21 -13.21 -44.58
CA PRO A 302 104.59 -13.81 -45.86
C PRO A 302 104.01 -13.02 -47.04
N HIS A 303 104.81 -12.84 -48.10
CA HIS A 303 104.42 -12.05 -49.28
C HIS A 303 103.17 -12.57 -50.01
N ASP A 304 102.90 -13.88 -49.90
CA ASP A 304 101.79 -14.59 -50.54
C ASP A 304 100.59 -14.81 -49.61
N ILE A 305 100.63 -14.36 -48.35
CA ILE A 305 99.59 -14.67 -47.35
C ILE A 305 98.20 -14.22 -47.80
N TRP A 306 98.09 -13.07 -48.47
CA TRP A 306 96.82 -12.55 -48.95
C TRP A 306 96.26 -13.38 -50.11
N GLN A 307 97.13 -13.84 -51.01
CA GLN A 307 96.72 -14.73 -52.09
C GLN A 307 96.21 -16.06 -51.51
N VAL A 308 96.96 -16.67 -50.58
CA VAL A 308 96.55 -17.93 -49.94
C VAL A 308 95.20 -17.80 -49.23
N LEU A 309 95.00 -16.71 -48.49
CA LEU A 309 93.75 -16.46 -47.77
C LEU A 309 92.59 -16.07 -48.70
N ASP A 310 92.83 -15.35 -49.80
CA ASP A 310 91.80 -15.03 -50.79
C ASP A 310 91.38 -16.28 -51.60
N GLU A 311 92.31 -17.19 -51.89
CA GLU A 311 92.01 -18.49 -52.51
C GLU A 311 91.20 -19.39 -51.57
N HIS A 312 91.41 -19.26 -50.25
CA HIS A 312 90.62 -19.97 -49.25
C HIS A 312 89.22 -19.35 -49.04
N PHE A 313 89.18 -18.06 -48.73
CA PHE A 313 87.99 -17.26 -48.49
C PHE A 313 87.51 -16.56 -49.76
N SER A 314 87.20 -17.35 -50.80
CA SER A 314 86.77 -16.89 -52.12
C SER A 314 85.66 -15.84 -52.07
N LYS A 315 85.45 -15.12 -53.19
CA LYS A 315 84.35 -14.14 -53.33
C LYS A 315 83.00 -14.72 -52.92
N GLU A 316 82.74 -15.98 -53.28
CA GLU A 316 81.50 -16.68 -52.93
C GLU A 316 81.30 -16.83 -51.40
N SER A 317 82.38 -17.07 -50.65
CA SER A 317 82.31 -17.13 -49.18
C SER A 317 82.01 -15.76 -48.56
N GLY A 318 82.55 -14.68 -49.14
CA GLY A 318 82.26 -13.31 -48.69
C GLY A 318 80.83 -12.85 -49.02
N ASP A 319 80.33 -13.21 -50.20
CA ASP A 319 78.93 -12.95 -50.59
C ASP A 319 77.96 -13.71 -49.67
N LEU A 320 78.27 -14.96 -49.31
CA LEU A 320 77.49 -15.75 -48.35
C LEU A 320 77.52 -15.13 -46.94
N GLU A 321 78.69 -14.74 -46.44
CA GLU A 321 78.85 -14.10 -45.13
C GLU A 321 78.01 -12.82 -45.03
N THR A 322 78.04 -11.98 -46.07
CA THR A 322 77.25 -10.75 -46.16
C THR A 322 75.74 -11.05 -46.14
N ALA A 323 75.30 -12.05 -46.90
CA ALA A 323 73.90 -12.47 -46.91
C ALA A 323 73.45 -13.03 -45.56
N LEU A 324 74.31 -13.79 -44.86
CA LEU A 324 74.05 -14.30 -43.52
C LEU A 324 73.90 -13.15 -42.50
N GLU A 325 74.74 -12.12 -42.56
CA GLU A 325 74.62 -10.93 -41.69
C GLU A 325 73.30 -10.18 -41.91
N ALA A 326 72.89 -9.99 -43.16
CA ALA A 326 71.62 -9.37 -43.50
C ALA A 326 70.43 -10.20 -42.99
N ALA A 327 70.51 -11.53 -43.10
CA ALA A 327 69.50 -12.44 -42.57
C ALA A 327 69.43 -12.41 -41.03
N ILE A 328 70.57 -12.43 -40.34
CA ILE A 328 70.64 -12.30 -38.86
C ILE A 328 70.00 -10.99 -38.40
N THR A 329 70.27 -9.90 -39.13
CA THR A 329 69.67 -8.58 -38.86
C THR A 329 68.16 -8.64 -39.03
N SER A 330 67.67 -9.24 -40.12
CA SER A 330 66.23 -9.36 -40.40
C SER A 330 65.50 -10.18 -39.34
N VAL A 331 66.08 -11.31 -38.91
CA VAL A 331 65.51 -12.16 -37.83
C VAL A 331 65.55 -11.43 -36.49
N THR A 332 66.61 -10.67 -36.20
CA THR A 332 66.71 -9.88 -34.96
C THR A 332 65.63 -8.80 -34.91
N ASN A 333 65.41 -8.08 -36.01
CA ASN A 333 64.35 -7.08 -36.09
C ASN A 333 62.95 -7.68 -35.85
N GLU A 334 62.68 -8.87 -36.37
CA GLU A 334 61.43 -9.59 -36.11
C GLU A 334 61.29 -9.98 -34.63
N ILE A 335 62.36 -10.47 -33.99
CA ILE A 335 62.37 -10.79 -32.56
C ILE A 335 62.03 -9.56 -31.71
N ASP A 336 62.61 -8.41 -32.05
CA ASP A 336 62.42 -7.16 -31.31
C ASP A 336 60.99 -6.62 -31.51
N ALA A 337 60.42 -6.76 -32.71
CA ALA A 337 59.04 -6.35 -33.02
C ALA A 337 57.98 -7.10 -32.19
N ILE A 338 58.27 -8.31 -31.69
CA ILE A 338 57.30 -9.10 -30.90
C ILE A 338 56.84 -8.36 -29.64
N ALA A 339 57.75 -7.61 -29.01
CA ALA A 339 57.43 -6.86 -27.80
C ALA A 339 56.39 -5.75 -28.05
N GLU A 340 56.25 -5.29 -29.29
CA GLU A 340 55.37 -4.17 -29.68
C GLU A 340 53.98 -4.63 -30.16
N HIS A 341 53.77 -5.94 -30.33
CA HIS A 341 52.55 -6.46 -30.95
C HIS A 341 51.26 -6.25 -30.15
N ASN A 342 51.30 -6.07 -28.82
CA ASN A 342 50.11 -5.86 -28.02
C ASN A 342 50.26 -4.67 -27.05
N SER A 343 49.70 -3.53 -27.44
CA SER A 343 49.65 -2.30 -26.64
C SER A 343 48.40 -2.16 -25.77
N LEU A 344 47.44 -3.09 -25.90
CA LEU A 344 46.17 -3.03 -25.17
C LEU A 344 46.36 -3.40 -23.71
N THR A 345 45.69 -2.66 -22.83
CA THR A 345 45.72 -2.89 -21.38
C THR A 345 44.32 -3.14 -20.85
N GLY A 346 44.23 -3.91 -19.75
CA GLY A 346 42.94 -4.22 -19.13
C GLY A 346 42.16 -2.99 -18.64
N ALA A 347 42.84 -1.85 -18.43
CA ALA A 347 42.21 -0.60 -18.04
C ALA A 347 41.31 0.02 -19.13
N GLN A 348 41.51 -0.37 -20.40
CA GLN A 348 40.69 0.07 -21.53
C GLN A 348 39.37 -0.71 -21.63
N PHE A 349 39.20 -1.76 -20.83
CA PHE A 349 38.02 -2.62 -20.86
C PHE A 349 37.11 -2.37 -19.67
N TYR A 350 35.80 -2.51 -19.91
CA TYR A 350 34.78 -2.56 -18.87
C TYR A 350 35.06 -3.75 -17.94
N ALA A 351 34.66 -3.64 -16.67
CA ALA A 351 35.00 -4.62 -15.62
C ALA A 351 34.67 -6.07 -16.01
N ASP A 352 33.52 -6.31 -16.66
CA ASP A 352 33.10 -7.67 -17.02
C ASP A 352 33.93 -8.28 -18.17
N GLU A 353 34.48 -7.44 -19.06
CA GLU A 353 35.31 -7.84 -20.20
C GLU A 353 36.78 -7.90 -19.82
N ARG A 354 37.20 -7.11 -18.83
CA ARG A 354 38.60 -6.96 -18.40
C ARG A 354 39.22 -8.31 -18.04
N THR A 355 38.55 -9.14 -17.24
CA THR A 355 39.10 -10.45 -16.86
C THR A 355 39.26 -11.38 -18.06
N LYS A 356 38.31 -11.35 -19.00
CA LYS A 356 38.38 -12.15 -20.25
C LYS A 356 39.51 -11.66 -21.16
N PHE A 357 39.70 -10.35 -21.24
CA PHE A 357 40.79 -9.73 -21.97
C PHE A 357 42.15 -10.10 -21.37
N GLU A 358 42.32 -9.96 -20.05
CA GLU A 358 43.57 -10.29 -19.36
C GLU A 358 43.95 -11.77 -19.54
N ALA A 359 42.98 -12.67 -19.50
CA ALA A 359 43.20 -14.09 -19.80
C ALA A 359 43.62 -14.33 -21.27
N SER A 360 42.94 -13.69 -22.23
CA SER A 360 43.24 -13.83 -23.65
C SER A 360 44.60 -13.21 -24.03
N SER A 361 44.92 -12.05 -23.45
CA SER A 361 46.20 -11.35 -23.60
C SER A 361 47.35 -12.21 -23.08
N LYS A 362 47.18 -12.81 -21.89
CA LYS A 362 48.17 -13.75 -21.33
C LYS A 362 48.39 -14.97 -22.22
N ALA A 363 47.32 -15.56 -22.76
CA ALA A 363 47.42 -16.70 -23.66
C ALA A 363 48.18 -16.33 -24.96
N LEU A 364 47.87 -15.17 -25.55
CA LEU A 364 48.59 -14.64 -26.71
C LEU A 364 50.08 -14.41 -26.42
N SER A 365 50.42 -13.83 -25.27
CA SER A 365 51.84 -13.64 -24.87
C SER A 365 52.58 -14.96 -24.75
N GLN A 366 51.91 -16.03 -24.29
CA GLN A 366 52.52 -17.36 -24.19
C GLN A 366 52.77 -17.98 -25.57
N THR A 367 51.83 -17.85 -26.51
CA THR A 367 52.03 -18.34 -27.88
C THR A 367 53.10 -17.55 -28.64
N LEU A 368 53.15 -16.23 -28.46
CA LEU A 368 54.20 -15.38 -29.03
C LEU A 368 55.59 -15.66 -28.44
N ALA A 369 55.67 -16.13 -27.18
CA ALA A 369 56.95 -16.56 -26.61
C ALA A 369 57.51 -17.82 -27.30
N VAL A 370 56.65 -18.72 -27.79
CA VAL A 370 57.07 -19.87 -28.60
C VAL A 370 57.57 -19.41 -29.96
N TYR A 371 56.83 -18.51 -30.62
CA TYR A 371 57.25 -17.87 -31.88
C TYR A 371 58.63 -17.21 -31.77
N LYS A 372 58.85 -16.42 -30.70
CA LYS A 372 60.14 -15.81 -30.39
C LYS A 372 61.27 -16.85 -30.28
N LYS A 373 61.02 -17.95 -29.58
CA LYS A 373 62.01 -19.01 -29.40
C LYS A 373 62.40 -19.69 -30.72
N ASP A 374 61.45 -19.84 -31.63
CA ASP A 374 61.73 -20.40 -32.97
C ASP A 374 62.59 -19.44 -33.80
N LEU A 375 62.34 -18.13 -33.72
CA LEU A 375 63.20 -17.12 -34.35
C LEU A 375 64.60 -17.06 -33.72
N GLU A 376 64.72 -17.20 -32.41
CA GLU A 376 66.02 -17.31 -31.72
C GLU A 376 66.78 -18.55 -32.18
N THR A 377 66.08 -19.66 -32.43
CA THR A 377 66.66 -20.89 -32.99
C THR A 377 67.14 -20.67 -34.43
N LEU A 378 66.34 -19.97 -35.25
CA LEU A 378 66.71 -19.58 -36.62
C LEU A 378 67.95 -18.68 -36.64
N LYS A 379 68.00 -17.68 -35.76
CA LYS A 379 69.17 -16.79 -35.57
C LYS A 379 70.41 -17.58 -35.19
N LYS A 380 70.31 -18.50 -34.23
CA LYS A 380 71.44 -19.35 -33.81
C LYS A 380 71.95 -20.24 -34.95
N ALA A 381 71.07 -20.76 -35.81
CA ALA A 381 71.45 -21.53 -36.98
C ALA A 381 72.26 -20.68 -37.97
N LEU A 382 71.81 -19.44 -38.24
CA LEU A 382 72.54 -18.46 -39.06
C LEU A 382 73.90 -18.10 -38.47
N GLU A 383 73.99 -17.84 -37.18
CA GLU A 383 75.26 -17.53 -36.50
C GLU A 383 76.21 -18.73 -36.53
N THR A 384 75.70 -19.95 -36.37
CA THR A 384 76.48 -21.18 -36.49
C THR A 384 77.02 -21.33 -37.91
N ARG A 385 76.18 -21.09 -38.94
CA ARG A 385 76.61 -21.10 -40.35
C ARG A 385 77.65 -20.03 -40.64
N LYS A 386 77.49 -18.82 -40.10
CA LYS A 386 78.43 -17.71 -40.27
C LYS A 386 79.80 -18.02 -39.65
N ASN A 387 79.83 -18.64 -38.48
CA ASN A 387 81.07 -19.02 -37.80
C ASN A 387 81.74 -20.26 -38.41
N ASN A 388 81.06 -20.96 -39.33
CA ASN A 388 81.58 -22.10 -40.05
C ASN A 388 81.09 -22.10 -41.51
N LEU A 389 81.66 -21.19 -42.32
CA LEU A 389 81.19 -20.87 -43.67
C LEU A 389 81.20 -22.04 -44.66
N PHE A 390 81.95 -23.11 -44.38
CA PHE A 390 82.04 -24.27 -45.28
C PHE A 390 81.17 -25.48 -44.86
N GLN A 391 80.54 -25.46 -43.68
CA GLN A 391 79.62 -26.51 -43.25
C GLN A 391 78.14 -26.08 -43.29
N PRO A 392 77.32 -26.70 -44.15
CA PRO A 392 75.88 -26.47 -44.18
C PRO A 392 75.21 -26.78 -42.85
N VAL A 393 74.12 -26.05 -42.56
CA VAL A 393 73.31 -26.24 -41.36
C VAL A 393 71.89 -26.62 -41.79
N THR A 394 71.31 -27.62 -41.13
CA THR A 394 69.92 -28.03 -41.39
C THR A 394 69.00 -27.32 -40.40
N LEU A 395 67.86 -26.83 -40.90
CA LEU A 395 66.82 -26.23 -40.06
C LEU A 395 65.91 -27.29 -39.46
N THR A 396 65.50 -27.06 -38.23
CA THR A 396 64.36 -27.76 -37.62
C THR A 396 63.09 -27.00 -37.91
N GLY A 397 61.97 -27.71 -38.08
CA GLY A 397 60.66 -27.08 -38.23
C GLY A 397 60.26 -26.28 -36.99
N PRO A 398 59.40 -25.26 -37.15
CA PRO A 398 58.93 -24.45 -36.03
C PRO A 398 58.03 -25.24 -35.08
N ALA A 399 58.00 -24.82 -33.81
CA ALA A 399 57.08 -25.30 -32.81
C ALA A 399 55.84 -24.40 -32.62
N TYR A 400 55.91 -23.13 -33.06
CA TYR A 400 54.78 -22.20 -32.98
C TYR A 400 53.61 -22.64 -33.88
N ASP A 401 52.39 -22.29 -33.47
CA ASP A 401 51.17 -22.51 -34.24
C ASP A 401 50.56 -21.16 -34.63
N ALA A 402 50.64 -20.82 -35.92
CA ALA A 402 50.06 -19.60 -36.48
C ALA A 402 48.54 -19.52 -36.22
N LYS A 403 47.82 -20.65 -36.30
CA LYS A 403 46.37 -20.69 -36.13
C LYS A 403 45.96 -20.42 -34.69
N GLU A 404 46.75 -20.88 -33.72
CA GLU A 404 46.46 -20.61 -32.30
C GLU A 404 46.73 -19.13 -31.96
N ILE A 405 47.77 -18.52 -32.55
CA ILE A 405 48.00 -17.07 -32.46
C ILE A 405 46.81 -16.30 -33.05
N ASP A 406 46.39 -16.63 -34.28
CA ASP A 406 45.25 -15.99 -34.96
C ASP A 406 43.95 -16.10 -34.15
N LYS A 407 43.72 -17.25 -33.52
CA LYS A 407 42.57 -17.49 -32.65
C LYS A 407 42.58 -16.57 -31.43
N HIS A 408 43.73 -16.37 -30.78
CA HIS A 408 43.83 -15.44 -29.66
C HIS A 408 43.64 -13.98 -30.09
N ILE A 409 44.18 -13.60 -31.26
CA ILE A 409 43.96 -12.27 -31.86
C ILE A 409 42.47 -12.05 -32.13
N ALA A 410 41.79 -13.02 -32.75
CA ALA A 410 40.36 -12.97 -33.03
C ALA A 410 39.52 -12.88 -31.74
N ALA A 411 39.91 -13.61 -30.68
CA ALA A 411 39.25 -13.54 -29.38
C ALA A 411 39.36 -12.14 -28.76
N ILE A 412 40.55 -11.52 -28.81
CA ILE A 412 40.76 -10.15 -28.32
C ILE A 412 39.96 -9.14 -29.16
N ASN A 413 39.97 -9.25 -30.48
CA ASN A 413 39.18 -8.37 -31.35
C ASN A 413 37.67 -8.51 -31.12
N THR A 414 37.18 -9.72 -30.82
CA THR A 414 35.79 -9.94 -30.42
C THR A 414 35.48 -9.23 -29.10
N LEU A 415 36.39 -9.28 -28.12
CA LEU A 415 36.23 -8.56 -26.85
C LEU A 415 36.23 -7.04 -27.06
N ILE A 416 37.04 -6.50 -27.98
CA ILE A 416 37.02 -5.08 -28.34
C ILE A 416 35.63 -4.67 -28.84
N VAL A 417 35.04 -5.44 -29.76
CA VAL A 417 33.70 -5.17 -30.31
C VAL A 417 32.64 -5.20 -29.20
N ILE A 418 32.66 -6.22 -28.34
CA ILE A 418 31.73 -6.35 -27.21
C ILE A 418 31.89 -5.16 -26.25
N ASN A 419 33.14 -4.80 -25.93
CA ASN A 419 33.49 -3.71 -25.01
C ASN A 419 33.00 -2.35 -25.52
N ASN A 420 33.29 -2.00 -26.78
CA ASN A 420 32.83 -0.75 -27.37
C ASN A 420 31.29 -0.71 -27.48
N GLY A 421 30.66 -1.87 -27.71
CA GLY A 421 29.21 -1.99 -27.66
C GLY A 421 28.61 -1.60 -26.30
N LYS A 422 29.31 -1.83 -25.19
CA LYS A 422 28.81 -1.51 -23.84
C LYS A 422 28.63 -0.03 -23.58
N THR A 423 29.39 0.85 -24.22
CA THR A 423 29.20 2.30 -24.06
C THR A 423 27.76 2.69 -24.41
N SER A 424 27.17 2.05 -25.42
CA SER A 424 25.79 2.30 -25.85
C SER A 424 24.73 1.76 -24.87
N THR A 425 25.03 0.71 -24.10
CA THR A 425 24.11 0.09 -23.15
C THR A 425 24.33 0.52 -21.71
N LEU A 426 25.46 1.16 -21.39
CA LEU A 426 25.90 1.46 -20.03
C LEU A 426 24.82 2.13 -19.17
N GLU A 427 24.13 3.16 -19.69
CA GLU A 427 23.09 3.85 -18.93
C GLU A 427 21.83 2.98 -18.71
N LYS A 428 21.51 2.11 -19.69
CA LYS A 428 20.44 1.11 -19.54
C LYS A 428 20.83 0.06 -18.50
N ASP A 429 22.06 -0.41 -18.53
CA ASP A 429 22.59 -1.42 -17.60
C ASP A 429 22.67 -0.86 -16.18
N LYS A 430 23.08 0.41 -16.03
CA LYS A 430 23.00 1.14 -14.76
C LYS A 430 21.56 1.24 -14.27
N ALA A 431 20.60 1.65 -15.10
CA ALA A 431 19.20 1.74 -14.70
C ALA A 431 18.67 0.38 -14.20
N ALA A 432 18.94 -0.71 -14.93
CA ALA A 432 18.60 -2.07 -14.51
C ALA A 432 19.28 -2.48 -13.20
N ALA A 433 20.55 -2.08 -12.99
CA ALA A 433 21.25 -2.32 -11.74
C ALA A 433 20.64 -1.56 -10.55
N ARG A 434 20.20 -0.30 -10.75
CA ARG A 434 19.50 0.48 -9.71
C ARG A 434 18.19 -0.20 -9.30
N ASP A 435 17.41 -0.65 -10.27
CA ASP A 435 16.15 -1.36 -10.02
C ASP A 435 16.39 -2.69 -9.29
N ALA A 436 17.36 -3.49 -9.73
CA ALA A 436 17.68 -4.76 -9.10
C ALA A 436 18.15 -4.59 -7.64
N LEU A 437 19.00 -3.59 -7.38
CA LEU A 437 19.45 -3.29 -6.01
C LEU A 437 18.29 -2.80 -5.13
N ARG A 438 17.36 -2.00 -5.67
CA ARG A 438 16.15 -1.57 -4.96
C ARG A 438 15.25 -2.75 -4.62
N LEU A 439 15.01 -3.65 -5.59
CA LEU A 439 14.17 -4.83 -5.37
C LEU A 439 14.79 -5.80 -4.35
N ALA A 440 16.12 -5.94 -4.31
CA ALA A 440 16.79 -6.74 -3.28
C ALA A 440 16.59 -6.19 -1.86
N ASP A 441 16.65 -4.86 -1.70
CA ASP A 441 16.34 -4.19 -0.43
C ASP A 441 14.86 -4.37 -0.03
N VAL A 442 13.94 -4.16 -0.99
CA VAL A 442 12.49 -4.35 -0.76
C VAL A 442 12.17 -5.79 -0.38
N PHE A 443 12.78 -6.78 -1.05
CA PHE A 443 12.63 -8.19 -0.72
C PHE A 443 13.07 -8.48 0.72
N THR A 444 14.27 -8.04 1.08
CA THR A 444 14.83 -8.22 2.43
C THR A 444 13.94 -7.56 3.49
N PHE A 445 13.42 -6.38 3.20
CA PHE A 445 12.49 -5.66 4.06
C PHE A 445 11.16 -6.41 4.23
N ALA A 446 10.57 -6.91 3.14
CA ALA A 446 9.32 -7.66 3.16
C ALA A 446 9.42 -8.92 4.01
N GLU A 447 10.55 -9.64 3.90
CA GLU A 447 10.88 -10.79 4.78
C GLU A 447 11.01 -10.36 6.24
N THR A 448 11.74 -9.27 6.50
CA THR A 448 12.00 -8.76 7.86
C THR A 448 10.71 -8.39 8.60
N ILE A 449 9.73 -7.79 7.90
CA ILE A 449 8.44 -7.44 8.52
C ILE A 449 7.41 -8.58 8.45
N ALA A 450 7.79 -9.75 7.90
CA ALA A 450 6.90 -10.86 7.62
C ALA A 450 5.63 -10.42 6.88
N TYR A 451 5.81 -9.68 5.79
CA TYR A 451 4.75 -8.94 5.09
C TYR A 451 3.50 -9.78 4.82
N ASP A 452 3.67 -11.01 4.35
CA ASP A 452 2.54 -11.89 4.00
C ASP A 452 1.77 -12.37 5.22
N LYS A 453 2.48 -12.75 6.29
CA LYS A 453 1.83 -13.12 7.56
C LYS A 453 1.06 -11.93 8.15
N GLU A 454 1.59 -10.73 7.99
CA GLU A 454 0.92 -9.51 8.45
C GLU A 454 -0.31 -9.17 7.60
N LEU A 455 -0.28 -9.40 6.28
CA LEU A 455 -1.46 -9.29 5.42
C LEU A 455 -2.55 -10.29 5.83
N ASP A 456 -2.19 -11.55 6.08
CA ASP A 456 -3.13 -12.58 6.53
C ASP A 456 -3.77 -12.20 7.87
N ARG A 457 -2.95 -11.69 8.80
CA ARG A 457 -3.42 -11.18 10.10
C ARG A 457 -4.40 -10.02 9.95
N ILE A 458 -4.10 -9.06 9.07
CA ILE A 458 -4.97 -7.92 8.78
C ILE A 458 -6.27 -8.38 8.13
N ALA A 459 -6.22 -9.35 7.22
CA ALA A 459 -7.41 -9.93 6.60
C ALA A 459 -8.31 -10.63 7.63
N ALA A 460 -7.74 -11.41 8.56
CA ALA A 460 -8.51 -12.02 9.65
C ALA A 460 -9.17 -10.97 10.56
N LEU A 461 -8.41 -9.94 10.99
CA LEU A 461 -8.96 -8.84 11.79
C LEU A 461 -10.06 -8.05 11.08
N LYS A 462 -9.98 -7.94 9.75
CA LYS A 462 -11.05 -7.33 8.94
C LYS A 462 -12.32 -8.15 9.01
N VAL A 463 -12.24 -9.47 8.86
CA VAL A 463 -13.38 -10.38 8.99
C VAL A 463 -14.00 -10.28 10.38
N ASP A 464 -13.19 -10.23 11.44
CA ASP A 464 -13.68 -10.06 12.82
C ASP A 464 -14.40 -8.71 13.00
N ALA A 465 -13.84 -7.62 12.44
CA ALA A 465 -14.43 -6.30 12.50
C ALA A 465 -15.76 -6.22 11.72
N ASP A 466 -15.82 -6.81 10.53
CA ASP A 466 -17.02 -6.85 9.69
C ASP A 466 -18.13 -7.71 10.35
N THR A 467 -17.74 -8.83 10.98
CA THR A 467 -18.65 -9.71 11.74
C THR A 467 -19.23 -8.99 12.96
N ALA A 468 -18.38 -8.37 13.78
CA ALA A 468 -18.82 -7.60 14.95
C ALA A 468 -19.67 -6.38 14.55
N GLY A 469 -19.36 -5.74 13.42
CA GLY A 469 -20.16 -4.67 12.82
C GLY A 469 -21.56 -5.13 12.44
N THR A 470 -21.66 -6.28 11.78
CA THR A 470 -22.96 -6.89 11.40
C THR A 470 -23.77 -7.25 12.64
N ALA A 471 -23.17 -7.92 13.62
CA ALA A 471 -23.84 -8.29 14.86
C ALA A 471 -24.37 -7.08 15.66
N TYR A 472 -23.62 -5.97 15.66
CA TYR A 472 -24.06 -4.70 16.25
C TYR A 472 -25.25 -4.12 15.48
N PHE A 473 -25.18 -4.06 14.15
CA PHE A 473 -26.27 -3.53 13.32
C PHE A 473 -27.56 -4.34 13.48
N ASP A 474 -27.46 -5.67 13.51
CA ASP A 474 -28.62 -6.55 13.72
C ASP A 474 -29.24 -6.37 15.10
N GLY A 475 -28.40 -6.25 16.14
CA GLY A 475 -28.87 -5.96 17.49
C GLY A 475 -29.53 -4.58 17.59
N GLU A 476 -28.98 -3.58 16.92
CA GLU A 476 -29.57 -2.23 16.86
C GLU A 476 -30.93 -2.25 16.13
N LYS A 477 -31.03 -3.00 15.04
CA LYS A 477 -32.28 -3.20 14.30
C LYS A 477 -33.35 -3.88 15.17
N GLU A 478 -33.00 -4.93 15.90
CA GLU A 478 -33.93 -5.62 16.81
C GLU A 478 -34.48 -4.67 17.89
N ILE A 479 -33.63 -3.81 18.46
CA ILE A 479 -34.06 -2.79 19.43
C ILE A 479 -35.00 -1.78 18.78
N ARG A 480 -34.67 -1.25 17.59
CA ARG A 480 -35.54 -0.30 16.89
C ARG A 480 -36.92 -0.90 16.58
N GLU A 481 -36.97 -2.16 16.17
CA GLU A 481 -38.22 -2.87 15.92
C GLU A 481 -39.04 -3.06 17.20
N ALA A 482 -38.39 -3.43 18.31
CA ALA A 482 -39.04 -3.54 19.61
C ALA A 482 -39.56 -2.18 20.13
N GLU A 483 -38.80 -1.09 19.96
CA GLU A 483 -39.22 0.26 20.31
C GLU A 483 -40.39 0.75 19.45
N ALA A 484 -40.37 0.48 18.14
CA ALA A 484 -41.49 0.76 17.24
C ALA A 484 -42.75 -0.03 17.64
N LYS A 485 -42.59 -1.27 18.08
CA LYS A 485 -43.70 -2.08 18.62
C LYS A 485 -44.28 -1.46 19.89
N VAL A 486 -43.45 -1.00 20.83
CA VAL A 486 -43.90 -0.27 22.03
C VAL A 486 -44.67 0.99 21.65
N GLN A 487 -44.14 1.80 20.72
CA GLN A 487 -44.82 3.00 20.26
C GLN A 487 -46.19 2.70 19.62
N THR A 488 -46.26 1.64 18.81
CA THR A 488 -47.52 1.20 18.19
C THR A 488 -48.54 0.75 19.23
N LEU A 489 -48.13 -0.03 20.24
CA LEU A 489 -49.00 -0.46 21.34
C LEU A 489 -49.49 0.73 22.18
N ARG A 490 -48.62 1.68 22.51
CA ARG A 490 -48.99 2.92 23.22
C ARG A 490 -49.96 3.78 22.41
N ALA A 491 -49.81 3.84 21.08
CA ALA A 491 -50.74 4.54 20.21
C ALA A 491 -52.13 3.88 20.21
N LYS A 492 -52.21 2.54 20.12
CA LYS A 492 -53.47 1.78 20.24
C LYS A 492 -54.16 2.00 21.58
N GLN A 493 -53.40 1.97 22.69
CA GLN A 493 -53.93 2.26 24.02
C GLN A 493 -54.57 3.66 24.11
N LYS A 494 -53.94 4.68 23.51
CA LYS A 494 -54.45 6.05 23.48
C LYS A 494 -55.72 6.18 22.62
N ASP A 495 -55.83 5.40 21.55
CA ASP A 495 -56.99 5.39 20.67
C ASP A 495 -58.19 4.67 21.31
N GLU A 496 -57.96 3.53 21.96
CA GLU A 496 -58.99 2.82 22.74
C GLU A 496 -59.56 3.70 23.87
N ARG A 497 -58.69 4.47 24.55
CA ARG A 497 -59.12 5.48 25.54
C ARG A 497 -59.98 6.59 24.93
N LYS A 498 -59.77 6.97 23.66
CA LYS A 498 -60.59 7.97 22.95
C LYS A 498 -61.91 7.38 22.44
N GLY A 499 -61.89 6.16 21.91
CA GLY A 499 -63.07 5.43 21.45
C GLY A 499 -64.05 5.11 22.58
N ALA A 500 -63.53 4.84 23.78
CA ALA A 500 -64.31 4.65 25.01
C ALA A 500 -65.10 5.90 25.43
N VAL A 501 -64.57 7.10 25.21
CA VAL A 501 -65.22 8.38 25.57
C VAL A 501 -66.32 8.77 24.58
N ASN A 502 -66.30 8.24 23.35
CA ASN A 502 -67.19 8.63 22.25
C ASN A 502 -68.32 7.62 21.93
N ARG A 503 -68.55 6.56 22.73
CA ARG A 503 -69.67 5.64 22.47
C ARG A 503 -71.02 6.24 22.90
N PRO A 504 -72.04 6.31 22.02
CA PRO A 504 -73.40 6.62 22.44
C PRO A 504 -73.98 5.43 23.23
N ALA A 505 -74.66 5.72 24.34
CA ALA A 505 -75.35 4.72 25.14
C ALA A 505 -76.42 4.00 24.29
N PHE A 506 -76.23 2.70 24.07
CA PHE A 506 -77.23 1.83 23.44
C PHE A 506 -78.48 1.78 24.32
N ARG A 507 -79.63 2.16 23.75
CA ARG A 507 -80.96 1.85 24.30
C ARG A 507 -81.23 0.36 24.11
N GLY A 508 -81.51 -0.34 25.20
CA GLY A 508 -82.11 -1.67 25.15
C GLY A 508 -83.52 -1.58 24.54
N GLY A 509 -83.73 -2.34 23.46
CA GLY A 509 -85.05 -2.62 22.90
C GLY A 509 -85.74 -3.74 23.70
N GLN A 510 -87.05 -3.58 23.89
CA GLN A 510 -87.95 -4.52 24.56
C GLN A 510 -87.95 -5.90 23.90
N LEU A 511 -87.98 -6.93 24.75
CA LEU A 511 -88.56 -8.24 24.48
C LEU A 511 -90.06 -8.10 24.25
N VAL A 512 -90.59 -8.85 23.27
CA VAL A 512 -92.00 -9.27 23.23
C VAL A 512 -92.15 -10.50 24.10
#